data_AF-A0A962NXP1-F1
#
_entry.id   AF-A0A962NXP1-F1
#
_cell.length_a   1.000
_cell.length_b   1.000
_cell.length_c   1.000
_cell.angle_alpha   90.00
_cell.angle_beta   90.00
_cell.angle_gamma   90.00
#
_symmetry.space_group_name_H-M   'P 1'
#
loop_
_entity.id
_entity.type
_entity.pdbx_description
1 polymer ?
#
loop_
_entity_poly.entity_id
_entity_poly.type
_entity_poly.pdbx_seq_one_letter_code
_entity_poly.pdbx_strand_id
1 'polypeptide(L)'
;MQTMQKGFTLIELMIVVAIIGILAAVAIPAYQNYIAKSQVSRVMGEVGALKTTVEACVLDGKDTATCNGVLGATASNLQAAPGTPTLTINADGSATLVATFGQNAAADLKQTPDTLT
;
A
#
# COMPACT_ATOMS: atom_id res chain seq x y z
N MET A 1 -61.26 -1.52 8.77
CA MET A 1 -60.43 -0.45 9.36
C MET A 1 -59.20 -0.30 8.47
N GLN A 2 -59.07 0.83 7.78
CA GLN A 2 -57.89 1.14 6.97
C GLN A 2 -56.78 1.61 7.91
N THR A 3 -55.72 0.83 8.08
CA THR A 3 -54.55 1.23 8.87
C THR A 3 -53.78 2.29 8.09
N MET A 4 -53.78 3.55 8.55
CA MET A 4 -52.92 4.57 7.97
C MET A 4 -51.45 4.15 8.12
N GLN A 5 -50.77 3.89 7.01
CA GLN A 5 -49.32 3.72 7.01
C GLN A 5 -48.68 5.03 7.46
N LYS A 6 -48.02 5.02 8.63
CA LYS A 6 -47.16 6.12 9.05
C LYS A 6 -45.92 6.12 8.15
N GLY A 7 -45.85 7.07 7.22
CA GLY A 7 -44.65 7.33 6.44
C GLY A 7 -43.53 7.93 7.30
N PHE A 8 -42.29 7.76 6.86
CA PHE A 8 -41.11 8.36 7.47
C PHE A 8 -41.14 9.89 7.28
N THR A 9 -40.78 10.66 8.30
CA THR A 9 -40.76 12.13 8.19
C THR A 9 -39.48 12.62 7.51
N LEU A 10 -39.55 13.73 6.78
CA LEU A 10 -38.36 14.36 6.20
C LEU A 10 -37.36 14.81 7.27
N ILE A 11 -37.86 15.18 8.46
CA ILE A 11 -37.02 15.58 9.59
C ILE A 11 -36.22 14.39 10.11
N GLU A 12 -36.82 13.21 10.25
CA GLU A 12 -36.09 12.00 10.65
C GLU A 12 -34.98 11.68 9.65
N LEU A 13 -35.25 11.80 8.35
CA LEU A 13 -34.26 11.53 7.31
C LEU A 13 -33.11 12.55 7.37
N MET A 14 -33.41 13.83 7.55
CA MET A 14 -32.40 14.89 7.67
C MET A 14 -31.46 14.68 8.86
N ILE A 15 -32.00 14.28 10.02
CA ILE A 15 -31.19 14.01 11.21
C ILE A 15 -30.28 12.80 10.97
N VAL A 16 -30.79 11.75 10.33
CA VAL A 16 -29.99 10.55 10.01
C VAL A 16 -28.83 10.92 9.06
N VAL A 17 -29.08 11.70 8.02
CA VAL A 17 -28.02 12.13 7.09
C VAL A 17 -27.00 13.03 7.78
N ALA A 18 -27.43 13.91 8.70
CA ALA A 18 -26.52 14.74 9.48
C ALA A 18 -25.59 13.89 10.37
N ILE A 19 -26.11 12.88 11.06
CA ILE A 19 -25.31 11.97 11.90
C ILE A 19 -24.34 11.15 11.03
N ILE A 20 -24.82 10.57 9.91
CA ILE A 20 -23.96 9.83 8.98
C ILE A 20 -22.85 10.73 8.43
N GLY A 21 -23.16 12.00 8.11
CA GLY A 21 -22.17 12.97 7.64
C GLY A 21 -21.03 13.19 8.64
N ILE A 22 -21.35 13.37 9.93
CA ILE A 22 -20.34 13.52 10.99
C ILE A 22 -19.49 12.25 11.13
N LEU A 23 -20.14 11.08 11.16
CA LEU A 23 -19.42 9.80 11.27
C LEU A 23 -18.53 9.55 10.06
N ALA A 24 -19.00 9.83 8.84
CA ALA A 24 -18.26 9.64 7.61
C ALA A 24 -17.00 10.53 7.57
N ALA A 25 -17.09 11.77 8.04
CA ALA A 25 -15.96 12.70 8.08
C ALA A 25 -14.77 12.16 8.90
N VAL A 26 -15.03 11.38 9.95
CA VAL A 26 -13.99 10.77 10.79
C VAL A 26 -13.63 9.36 10.31
N ALA A 27 -14.63 8.57 9.92
CA ALA A 27 -14.46 7.16 9.58
C ALA A 27 -13.72 6.96 8.25
N ILE A 28 -13.98 7.80 7.24
CA ILE A 28 -13.34 7.68 5.92
C ILE A 28 -11.81 7.84 6.02
N PRO A 29 -11.25 8.93 6.60
CA PRO A 29 -9.81 9.08 6.71
C PRO A 29 -9.18 8.00 7.62
N ALA A 30 -9.87 7.60 8.68
CA ALA A 30 -9.39 6.51 9.56
C ALA A 30 -9.29 5.17 8.81
N TYR A 31 -10.30 4.83 7.99
CA TYR A 31 -10.30 3.61 7.20
C TYR A 31 -9.24 3.63 6.09
N GLN A 32 -9.04 4.78 5.43
CA GLN A 32 -7.98 4.95 4.43
C GLN A 32 -6.59 4.72 5.04
N ASN A 33 -6.32 5.28 6.22
CA ASN A 33 -5.09 5.04 6.98
C ASN A 33 -4.91 3.57 7.36
N TYR A 34 -5.98 2.86 7.73
CA TYR A 34 -5.92 1.43 8.04
C TYR A 34 -5.52 0.60 6.83
N ILE A 35 -6.11 0.86 5.66
CA ILE A 35 -5.74 0.20 4.40
C ILE A 35 -4.28 0.49 4.04
N ALA A 36 -3.83 1.74 4.17
CA ALA A 36 -2.43 2.10 3.94
C ALA A 36 -1.48 1.28 4.84
N LYS A 37 -1.74 1.22 6.15
CA LYS A 37 -0.93 0.41 7.07
C LYS A 37 -0.91 -1.08 6.71
N SER A 38 -2.06 -1.63 6.31
CA SER A 38 -2.14 -3.02 5.85
C SER A 38 -1.29 -3.28 4.61
N GLN A 39 -1.32 -2.36 3.64
CA GLN A 39 -0.51 -2.45 2.43
C GLN A 39 0.98 -2.33 2.71
N VAL A 40 1.39 -1.43 3.62
CA VAL A 40 2.79 -1.34 4.09
C VAL A 40 3.23 -2.66 4.70
N SER A 41 2.43 -3.24 5.60
CA SER A 41 2.78 -4.52 6.21
C SER A 41 2.89 -5.65 5.18
N ARG A 42 2.04 -5.65 4.15
CA ARG A 42 2.10 -6.64 3.07
C ARG A 42 3.39 -6.51 2.26
N VAL A 43 3.71 -5.31 1.79
CA VAL A 43 4.92 -5.05 0.99
C VAL A 43 6.18 -5.31 1.82
N MET A 44 6.19 -4.95 3.12
CA MET A 44 7.29 -5.28 4.01
C MET A 44 7.48 -6.79 4.18
N GLY A 45 6.39 -7.57 4.19
CA GLY A 45 6.45 -9.04 4.18
C GLY A 45 7.02 -9.59 2.87
N GLU A 46 6.56 -9.06 1.73
CA GLU A 46 7.07 -9.41 0.39
C GLU A 46 8.58 -9.16 0.28
N VAL A 47 9.04 -7.99 0.75
CA VAL A 47 10.47 -7.62 0.76
C VAL A 47 11.26 -8.45 1.77
N GLY A 48 10.72 -8.66 2.97
CA GLY A 48 11.36 -9.44 4.03
C GLY A 48 11.62 -10.89 3.63
N ALA A 49 10.75 -11.50 2.82
CA ALA A 49 10.94 -12.84 2.29
C ALA A 49 12.17 -12.97 1.38
N LEU A 50 12.65 -11.88 0.78
CA LEU A 50 13.80 -11.87 -0.12
C LEU A 50 15.13 -11.70 0.61
N LYS A 51 15.11 -11.37 1.90
CA LYS A 51 16.30 -11.06 2.70
C LYS A 51 17.36 -12.17 2.65
N THR A 52 16.95 -13.42 2.83
CA THR A 52 17.88 -14.57 2.82
C THR A 52 18.55 -14.74 1.46
N THR A 53 17.81 -14.52 0.36
CA THR A 53 18.36 -14.58 -1.00
C THR A 53 19.36 -13.45 -1.24
N VAL A 54 19.06 -12.24 -0.75
CA VAL A 54 19.99 -11.10 -0.82
C VAL A 54 21.27 -11.40 -0.05
N GLU A 55 21.16 -11.89 1.19
CA GLU A 55 22.31 -12.23 2.04
C GLU A 55 23.20 -13.29 1.39
N ALA A 56 22.60 -14.35 0.84
CA ALA A 56 23.33 -15.38 0.10
C ALA A 56 24.05 -14.79 -1.13
N CYS A 57 23.40 -13.88 -1.86
CA CYS A 57 23.97 -13.29 -3.05
C CYS A 57 25.16 -12.36 -2.76
N VAL A 58 25.07 -11.58 -1.67
CA VAL A 58 26.17 -10.75 -1.17
C VAL A 58 27.33 -11.63 -0.69
N LEU A 59 27.05 -12.74 0.02
CA LEU A 59 28.06 -13.68 0.48
C LEU A 59 28.79 -14.38 -0.67
N ASP A 60 28.08 -14.68 -1.76
CA ASP A 60 28.65 -15.23 -3.00
C ASP A 60 29.51 -14.21 -3.77
N GLY A 61 29.57 -12.94 -3.34
CA GLY A 61 30.33 -11.87 -4.01
C GLY A 61 29.76 -11.45 -5.36
N LYS A 62 28.45 -11.69 -5.59
CA LYS A 62 27.77 -11.33 -6.83
C LYS A 62 27.40 -9.84 -6.85
N ASP A 63 27.34 -9.29 -8.05
CA ASP A 63 26.94 -7.90 -8.25
C ASP A 63 25.41 -7.72 -8.21
N THR A 64 24.99 -6.45 -8.15
CA THR A 64 23.57 -6.07 -8.13
C THR A 64 22.76 -6.70 -9.25
N ALA A 65 23.28 -6.68 -10.49
CA ALA A 65 22.55 -7.15 -11.66
C ALA A 65 22.31 -8.67 -11.60
N THR A 66 23.33 -9.43 -11.21
CA THR A 66 23.25 -10.89 -11.04
C THR A 66 22.27 -11.24 -9.92
N CYS A 67 22.37 -10.54 -8.78
CA CYS A 67 21.49 -10.78 -7.65
C CYS A 67 20.03 -10.44 -7.96
N ASN A 68 19.78 -9.36 -8.69
CA ASN A 68 18.43 -8.98 -9.09
C ASN A 68 17.77 -10.02 -10.01
N GLY A 69 18.57 -10.72 -10.83
CA GLY A 69 18.11 -11.82 -11.68
C GLY A 69 17.73 -13.10 -10.94
N VAL A 70 18.20 -13.30 -9.70
CA VAL A 70 17.96 -14.52 -8.90
C VAL A 70 17.16 -14.27 -7.61
N LEU A 71 16.72 -13.02 -7.37
CA LEU A 71 15.91 -12.65 -6.20
C LEU A 71 14.65 -13.51 -6.04
N GLY A 72 14.04 -13.92 -7.16
CA GLY A 72 12.78 -14.66 -7.15
C GLY A 72 11.59 -13.81 -6.67
N ALA A 73 11.69 -12.49 -6.76
CA ALA A 73 10.61 -11.59 -6.37
C ALA A 73 9.37 -11.81 -7.24
N THR A 74 8.21 -11.94 -6.61
CA THR A 74 6.93 -11.98 -7.31
C THR A 74 6.41 -10.56 -7.50
N ALA A 75 5.93 -10.24 -8.70
CA ALA A 75 5.37 -8.93 -8.97
C ALA A 75 4.12 -8.67 -8.12
N SER A 76 4.05 -7.49 -7.51
CA SER A 76 2.97 -7.03 -6.65
C SER A 76 2.29 -5.84 -7.30
N ASN A 77 0.95 -5.88 -7.36
CA ASN A 77 0.17 -4.79 -7.93
C ASN A 77 0.26 -3.48 -7.13
N LEU A 78 0.72 -3.55 -5.88
CA LEU A 78 0.93 -2.38 -5.01
C LEU A 78 2.26 -1.69 -5.26
N GLN A 79 3.20 -2.35 -5.94
CA GLN A 79 4.51 -1.79 -6.23
C GLN A 79 4.52 -1.10 -7.61
N ALA A 80 5.32 -0.06 -7.75
CA ALA A 80 5.53 0.65 -9.01
C ALA A 80 6.18 -0.28 -10.04
N ALA A 81 5.92 -0.05 -11.34
CA ALA A 81 6.50 -0.87 -12.41
C ALA A 81 8.03 -0.99 -12.25
N PRO A 82 8.61 -2.20 -12.32
CA PRO A 82 8.03 -3.44 -12.85
C PRO A 82 7.14 -4.25 -11.89
N GLY A 83 6.90 -3.75 -10.67
CA GLY A 83 6.10 -4.43 -9.64
C GLY A 83 6.92 -5.30 -8.69
N THR A 84 8.24 -5.30 -8.82
CA THR A 84 9.17 -6.02 -7.95
C THR A 84 10.10 -5.04 -7.23
N PRO A 85 10.57 -5.36 -6.02
CA PRO A 85 11.57 -4.56 -5.33
C PRO A 85 12.90 -4.59 -6.09
N THR A 86 13.62 -3.48 -6.02
CA THR A 86 14.94 -3.31 -6.64
C THR A 86 16.01 -3.49 -5.58
N LEU A 87 16.95 -4.39 -5.83
CA LEU A 87 18.16 -4.55 -5.01
C LEU A 87 19.27 -3.64 -5.56
N THR A 88 20.05 -3.04 -4.66
CA THR A 88 21.33 -2.39 -4.95
C THR A 88 22.38 -2.90 -3.97
N ILE A 89 23.49 -3.43 -4.50
CA ILE A 89 24.68 -3.80 -3.73
C ILE A 89 25.73 -2.72 -3.97
N ASN A 90 26.19 -2.11 -2.88
CA ASN A 90 27.21 -1.07 -2.89
C ASN A 90 28.62 -1.70 -2.83
N ALA A 91 29.62 -0.95 -3.29
CA ALA A 91 31.02 -1.41 -3.28
C ALA A 91 31.59 -1.66 -1.87
N ASP A 92 30.96 -1.13 -0.83
CA ASP A 92 31.29 -1.38 0.58
C ASP A 92 30.71 -2.70 1.12
N GLY A 93 29.99 -3.46 0.29
CA GLY A 93 29.35 -4.72 0.67
C GLY A 93 27.98 -4.54 1.32
N SER A 94 27.46 -3.32 1.44
CA SER A 94 26.09 -3.08 1.91
C SER A 94 25.08 -3.37 0.78
N ALA A 95 23.92 -3.91 1.14
CA ALA A 95 22.83 -4.20 0.22
C ALA A 95 21.56 -3.46 0.66
N THR A 96 20.91 -2.78 -0.27
CA THR A 96 19.63 -2.09 -0.06
C THR A 96 18.57 -2.69 -0.95
N LEU A 97 17.42 -3.05 -0.36
CA LEU A 97 16.27 -3.55 -1.08
C LEU A 97 15.15 -2.52 -0.96
N VAL A 98 14.70 -2.02 -2.11
CA VAL A 98 13.73 -0.92 -2.19
C VAL A 98 12.47 -1.40 -2.90
N ALA A 99 11.34 -1.39 -2.19
CA ALA A 99 10.01 -1.51 -2.79
C ALA A 99 9.37 -0.13 -2.86
N THR A 100 9.02 0.29 -4.08
CA THR A 100 8.35 1.57 -4.32
C THR A 100 6.86 1.34 -4.50
N PHE A 101 6.00 2.06 -3.80
CA PHE A 101 4.55 1.96 -3.99
C PHE A 101 4.11 2.57 -5.32
N GLY A 102 3.23 1.85 -6.03
CA GLY A 102 2.67 2.25 -7.32
C GLY A 102 1.27 2.84 -7.23
N GLN A 103 0.65 3.07 -8.38
CA GLN A 103 -0.64 3.78 -8.50
C GLN A 103 -1.84 3.06 -7.85
N ASN A 104 -1.73 1.75 -7.59
CA ASN A 104 -2.76 0.96 -6.92
C ASN A 104 -2.62 0.94 -5.39
N ALA A 105 -1.54 1.52 -4.84
CA ALA A 105 -1.41 1.69 -3.40
C ALA A 105 -2.45 2.68 -2.86
N ALA A 106 -2.66 2.68 -1.55
CA ALA A 106 -3.48 3.67 -0.86
C ALA A 106 -2.98 5.07 -1.20
N ALA A 107 -3.89 6.05 -1.28
CA ALA A 107 -3.57 7.40 -1.75
C ALA A 107 -2.37 8.01 -1.01
N ASP A 108 -2.30 7.83 0.31
CA ASP A 108 -1.22 8.32 1.17
C ASP A 108 0.15 7.66 0.92
N LEU A 109 0.17 6.52 0.21
CA LEU A 109 1.39 5.75 -0.10
C LEU A 109 1.84 5.91 -1.54
N LYS A 110 0.99 6.40 -2.43
CA LYS A 110 1.37 6.55 -3.84
C LYS A 110 2.55 7.50 -3.90
N GLN A 111 3.57 7.17 -4.70
CA GLN A 111 4.41 8.23 -5.25
C GLN A 111 3.51 9.05 -6.16
N THR A 112 2.97 10.16 -5.65
CA THR A 112 2.60 11.25 -6.54
C THR A 112 3.85 11.53 -7.37
N PRO A 113 3.78 11.55 -8.70
CA PRO A 113 4.79 12.29 -9.42
C PRO A 113 4.74 13.69 -8.82
N ASP A 114 5.78 14.08 -8.08
CA ASP A 114 6.12 15.48 -7.92
C ASP A 114 6.48 15.98 -9.33
N THR A 115 5.49 16.08 -10.21
CA THR A 115 5.57 16.96 -11.36
C THR A 115 5.45 18.36 -10.79
N LEU A 116 6.60 18.84 -10.29
CA LEU A 116 6.88 20.25 -10.15
C LEU A 116 6.81 20.84 -11.56
N THR A 117 5.65 21.37 -11.92
CA THR A 117 5.51 22.44 -12.91
C THR A 117 5.12 23.70 -12.17
#